data_AF-A0A963WSY6-F1
#
_entry.id   AF-A0A963WSY6-F1
#
_cell.length_a   1.000
_cell.length_b   1.000
_cell.length_c   1.000
_cell.angle_alpha   90.00
_cell.angle_beta   90.00
_cell.angle_gamma   90.00
#
_symmetry.space_group_name_H-M   'P 1'
#
loop_
_entity.id
_entity.type
_entity.pdbx_description
1 polymer ?
#
loop_
_entity_poly.entity_id
_entity_poly.type
_entity_poly.pdbx_seq_one_letter_code
_entity_poly.pdbx_strand_id
1 'polypeptide(L)'
;MKMRLMLASACAALLLTGCGEKPGDSKESQTPAFSSEAITADSFGCISDLTAVDRYFVGNLAGDLDGTIAVAKSETGGTYPTGSVVQLVPTEVMVKLAPGSSPATKDWEFFELDVSAEGTKITTRGGADVVNRFGGRCLECHEKAQPQWDLICKTDHGCDPIPFTDAMIRGIQKTDPRCAPQELTAEEQEGLKMLQAATA
;
A
#
# COMPACT_ATOMS: atom_id res chain seq x y z
N MET A 1 -63.40 -64.41 -11.51
CA MET A 1 -64.49 -63.40 -11.56
C MET A 1 -64.46 -62.59 -10.27
N LYS A 2 -64.54 -61.25 -10.39
CA LYS A 2 -64.53 -60.18 -9.34
C LYS A 2 -63.18 -59.64 -8.84
N MET A 3 -62.58 -58.85 -9.72
CA MET A 3 -62.17 -57.42 -9.60
C MET A 3 -62.15 -56.69 -8.23
N ARG A 4 -60.97 -56.12 -7.92
CA ARG A 4 -60.59 -54.82 -7.26
C ARG A 4 -61.25 -54.36 -5.95
N LEU A 5 -60.43 -53.92 -4.97
CA LEU A 5 -60.13 -52.49 -4.71
C LEU A 5 -58.98 -52.31 -3.70
N MET A 6 -58.22 -51.22 -3.87
CA MET A 6 -57.00 -50.82 -3.17
C MET A 6 -57.23 -50.36 -1.72
N LEU A 7 -56.18 -50.32 -0.89
CA LEU A 7 -55.75 -49.10 -0.21
C LEU A 7 -54.29 -49.22 0.27
N ALA A 8 -53.50 -48.19 -0.03
CA ALA A 8 -52.10 -48.05 0.35
C ALA A 8 -51.97 -47.34 1.71
N SER A 9 -51.00 -47.78 2.51
CA SER A 9 -50.27 -46.90 3.44
C SER A 9 -48.97 -47.58 3.85
N ALA A 10 -47.88 -47.07 3.31
CA ALA A 10 -46.53 -47.32 3.77
C ALA A 10 -46.03 -46.03 4.41
N CYS A 11 -45.44 -46.11 5.60
CA CYS A 11 -44.19 -45.40 5.85
C CYS A 11 -43.45 -46.03 7.04
N ALA A 12 -42.16 -46.25 6.81
CA ALA A 12 -41.28 -47.12 7.55
C ALA A 12 -40.65 -46.44 8.77
N ALA A 13 -40.41 -47.23 9.81
CA ALA A 13 -39.48 -46.90 10.87
C ALA A 13 -38.07 -47.35 10.47
N LEU A 14 -37.08 -46.45 10.54
CA LEU A 14 -35.67 -46.82 10.68
C LEU A 14 -34.96 -45.80 11.57
N LEU A 15 -34.57 -46.29 12.75
CA LEU A 15 -33.64 -45.69 13.68
C LEU A 15 -32.21 -45.96 13.21
N LEU A 16 -31.40 -44.91 13.06
CA LEU A 16 -29.94 -45.02 13.02
C LEU A 16 -29.37 -43.96 13.98
N THR A 17 -28.81 -44.48 15.06
CA THR A 17 -27.95 -43.80 16.03
C THR A 17 -26.65 -43.34 15.35
N GLY A 18 -26.44 -42.03 15.28
CA GLY A 18 -25.17 -41.40 14.92
C GLY A 18 -24.66 -40.53 16.07
N CYS A 19 -23.43 -40.77 16.50
CA CYS A 19 -22.70 -39.98 17.48
C CYS A 19 -22.58 -38.52 17.00
N GLY A 20 -23.17 -37.59 17.75
CA GLY A 20 -22.90 -36.16 17.56
C GLY A 20 -21.56 -35.79 18.16
N GLU A 21 -20.49 -35.87 17.37
CA GLU A 21 -19.27 -35.12 17.64
C GLU A 21 -19.61 -33.63 17.59
N LYS A 22 -19.47 -32.94 18.72
CA LYS A 22 -19.57 -31.48 18.79
C LYS A 22 -18.48 -30.90 17.86
N PRO A 23 -18.78 -29.85 17.07
CA PRO A 23 -17.74 -29.15 16.34
C PRO A 23 -16.77 -28.58 17.36
N GLY A 24 -15.53 -29.08 17.32
CA GLY A 24 -14.42 -28.49 18.03
C GLY A 24 -14.22 -27.06 17.52
N ASP A 25 -14.16 -26.14 18.46
CA ASP A 25 -13.70 -24.77 18.30
C ASP A 25 -12.27 -24.82 17.76
N SER A 26 -12.12 -24.92 16.44
CA SER A 26 -10.83 -24.75 15.79
C SER A 26 -10.50 -23.27 15.86
N LYS A 27 -9.83 -22.89 16.95
CA LYS A 27 -9.14 -21.62 17.09
C LYS A 27 -8.03 -21.60 16.05
N GLU A 28 -8.39 -21.20 14.84
CA GLU A 28 -7.46 -20.91 13.76
C GLU A 28 -6.45 -19.91 14.32
N SER A 29 -5.21 -20.36 14.44
CA SER A 29 -4.10 -19.57 14.95
C SER A 29 -3.80 -18.51 13.89
N GLN A 30 -4.53 -17.39 13.94
CA GLN A 30 -4.28 -16.23 13.11
C GLN A 30 -2.90 -15.69 13.48
N THR A 31 -1.91 -15.91 12.61
CA THR A 31 -0.79 -14.98 12.48
C THR A 31 -1.40 -13.59 12.35
N PRO A 32 -0.99 -12.59 13.16
CA PRO A 32 -1.55 -11.25 13.04
C PRO A 32 -1.37 -10.78 11.60
N ALA A 33 -2.47 -10.43 10.92
CA ALA A 33 -2.39 -9.78 9.62
C ALA A 33 -1.62 -8.46 9.78
N PHE A 34 -0.76 -8.12 8.82
CA PHE A 34 0.01 -6.87 8.85
C PHE A 34 -0.95 -5.67 8.94
N SER A 35 -0.80 -4.87 9.99
CA SER A 35 -1.73 -3.79 10.34
C SER A 35 -1.00 -2.46 10.54
N SER A 36 -1.78 -1.38 10.60
CA SER A 36 -1.30 -0.01 10.77
C SER A 36 -0.38 0.12 12.00
N GLU A 37 -0.67 -0.58 13.09
CA GLU A 37 0.08 -0.56 14.35
C GLU A 37 1.50 -1.11 14.24
N ALA A 38 1.78 -1.94 13.23
CA ALA A 38 3.12 -2.48 12.99
C ALA A 38 4.08 -1.46 12.35
N ILE A 39 3.54 -0.36 11.81
CA ILE A 39 4.33 0.66 11.10
C ILE A 39 4.75 1.74 12.09
N THR A 40 6.06 1.96 12.20
CA THR A 40 6.66 2.95 13.11
C THR A 40 7.61 3.86 12.33
N ALA A 41 8.17 4.88 12.99
CA ALA A 41 9.16 5.75 12.34
C ALA A 41 10.40 4.97 11.86
N ASP A 42 10.78 3.91 12.59
CA ASP A 42 11.91 3.04 12.25
C ASP A 42 11.64 2.19 10.99
N SER A 43 10.39 2.12 10.53
CA SER A 43 10.04 1.50 9.25
C SER A 43 10.56 2.29 8.04
N PHE A 44 10.96 3.55 8.23
CA PHE A 44 11.34 4.46 7.15
C PHE A 44 12.77 4.99 7.34
N GLY A 45 13.73 4.36 6.65
CA GLY A 45 15.14 4.76 6.61
C GLY A 45 15.49 5.57 5.36
N CYS A 46 16.75 5.50 4.95
CA CYS A 46 17.24 6.11 3.71
C CYS A 46 16.41 5.62 2.50
N ILE A 47 15.86 6.56 1.70
CA ILE A 47 15.06 6.20 0.52
C ILE A 47 15.85 5.38 -0.50
N SER A 48 17.17 5.58 -0.59
CA SER A 48 18.04 4.84 -1.53
C SER A 48 18.32 3.38 -1.11
N ASP A 49 17.95 2.98 0.11
CA ASP A 49 18.03 1.57 0.54
C ASP A 49 16.85 0.74 -0.02
N LEU A 50 15.80 1.41 -0.50
CA LEU A 50 14.68 0.78 -1.19
C LEU A 50 15.05 0.44 -2.65
N THR A 51 14.20 -0.34 -3.32
CA THR A 51 14.40 -0.69 -4.73
C THR A 51 13.88 0.43 -5.64
N ALA A 52 14.76 1.03 -6.44
CA ALA A 52 14.35 1.99 -7.46
C ALA A 52 13.49 1.32 -8.55
N VAL A 53 12.33 1.90 -8.84
CA VAL A 53 11.45 1.55 -9.95
C VAL A 53 11.04 2.83 -10.66
N ASP A 54 11.50 2.99 -11.90
CA ASP A 54 11.27 4.20 -12.68
C ASP A 54 11.77 5.46 -11.96
N ARG A 55 10.85 6.33 -11.51
CA ARG A 55 11.15 7.60 -10.82
C ARG A 55 10.95 7.55 -9.30
N TYR A 56 10.52 6.41 -8.76
CA TYR A 56 10.20 6.24 -7.34
C TYR A 56 10.89 5.00 -6.77
N PHE A 57 10.72 4.77 -5.48
CA PHE A 57 11.32 3.67 -4.75
C PHE A 57 10.25 2.79 -4.11
N VAL A 58 10.53 1.49 -4.03
CA VAL A 58 9.64 0.49 -3.42
C VAL A 58 10.33 -0.40 -2.40
N GLY A 59 9.58 -0.79 -1.38
CA GLY A 59 9.97 -1.75 -0.34
C GLY A 59 8.79 -2.65 0.04
N ASN A 60 8.99 -3.54 1.01
CA ASN A 60 7.87 -4.29 1.60
C ASN A 60 8.12 -4.60 3.08
N LEU A 61 7.24 -4.15 3.97
CA LEU A 61 7.32 -4.34 5.43
C LEU A 61 6.77 -5.70 5.90
N ALA A 62 6.05 -6.43 5.04
CA ALA A 62 5.53 -7.78 5.31
C ALA A 62 6.40 -8.89 4.65
N GLY A 63 7.47 -8.51 3.94
CA GLY A 63 8.48 -9.43 3.40
C GLY A 63 8.32 -9.82 1.92
N ASP A 64 7.25 -9.38 1.24
CA ASP A 64 7.02 -9.69 -0.18
C ASP A 64 7.55 -8.58 -1.12
N LEU A 65 8.87 -8.35 -1.09
CA LEU A 65 9.50 -7.34 -1.93
C LEU A 65 9.38 -7.69 -3.43
N ASP A 66 9.55 -8.96 -3.80
CA ASP A 66 9.47 -9.40 -5.19
C ASP A 66 8.08 -9.16 -5.78
N GLY A 67 7.01 -9.45 -5.01
CA GLY A 67 5.64 -9.14 -5.41
C GLY A 67 5.41 -7.63 -5.59
N THR A 68 5.94 -6.80 -4.67
CA THR A 68 5.87 -5.34 -4.82
C THR A 68 6.56 -4.87 -6.10
N ILE A 69 7.78 -5.35 -6.38
CA ILE A 69 8.54 -4.98 -7.59
C ILE A 69 7.82 -5.44 -8.85
N ALA A 70 7.24 -6.65 -8.84
CA ALA A 70 6.53 -7.21 -9.99
C ALA A 70 5.34 -6.33 -10.38
N VAL A 71 4.54 -5.87 -9.41
CA VAL A 71 3.42 -4.97 -9.65
C VAL A 71 3.91 -3.58 -10.08
N ALA A 72 4.93 -3.03 -9.42
CA ALA A 72 5.49 -1.72 -9.72
C ALA A 72 6.06 -1.60 -11.15
N LYS A 73 6.55 -2.72 -11.71
CA LYS A 73 7.07 -2.80 -13.08
C LYS A 73 6.05 -3.30 -14.11
N SER A 74 4.83 -3.62 -13.69
CA SER A 74 3.80 -4.16 -14.59
C SER A 74 3.40 -3.15 -15.65
N GLU A 75 3.37 -3.56 -16.91
CA GLU A 75 2.88 -2.74 -18.03
C GLU A 75 1.35 -2.63 -18.07
N THR A 76 0.64 -3.48 -17.31
CA THR A 76 -0.83 -3.53 -17.28
C THR A 76 -1.41 -3.24 -15.90
N GLY A 77 -0.55 -2.91 -14.94
CA GLY A 77 -0.91 -2.65 -13.56
C GLY A 77 -1.12 -3.92 -12.74
N GLY A 78 -1.78 -3.78 -11.59
CA GLY A 78 -1.97 -4.85 -10.62
C GLY A 78 -2.24 -4.30 -9.22
N THR A 79 -2.64 -5.17 -8.31
CA THR A 79 -2.81 -4.82 -6.89
C THR A 79 -1.51 -5.07 -6.15
N TYR A 80 -1.02 -4.05 -5.44
CA TYR A 80 0.18 -4.19 -4.63
C TYR A 80 -0.07 -5.16 -3.46
N PRO A 81 0.88 -6.06 -3.15
CA PRO A 81 0.74 -6.95 -2.00
C PRO A 81 0.80 -6.17 -0.69
N THR A 82 0.21 -6.74 0.36
CA THR A 82 0.32 -6.21 1.73
C THR A 82 1.78 -5.99 2.13
N GLY A 83 2.01 -4.91 2.87
CA GLY A 83 3.33 -4.46 3.29
C GLY A 83 4.05 -3.60 2.26
N SER A 84 3.57 -3.51 1.00
CA SER A 84 4.23 -2.69 -0.03
C SER A 84 4.41 -1.26 0.44
N VAL A 85 5.63 -0.75 0.28
CA VAL A 85 6.02 0.63 0.55
C VAL A 85 6.28 1.31 -0.79
N VAL A 86 5.70 2.48 -1.03
CA VAL A 86 5.98 3.28 -2.23
C VAL A 86 6.35 4.70 -1.81
N GLN A 87 7.47 5.19 -2.32
CA GLN A 87 8.03 6.48 -1.93
C GLN A 87 8.60 7.22 -3.14
N LEU A 88 8.10 8.44 -3.40
CA LEU A 88 8.63 9.33 -4.45
C LEU A 88 9.63 10.34 -3.87
N VAL A 89 9.33 10.90 -2.70
CA VAL A 89 10.16 11.90 -2.00
C VAL A 89 10.40 11.46 -0.55
N PRO A 90 11.51 11.86 0.11
CA PRO A 90 11.85 11.44 1.47
C PRO A 90 10.77 11.74 2.53
N THR A 91 9.96 12.78 2.31
CA THR A 91 8.99 13.28 3.29
C THR A 91 7.57 12.72 3.16
N GLU A 92 7.29 11.88 2.16
CA GLU A 92 5.96 11.29 1.97
C GLU A 92 6.10 9.83 1.57
N VAL A 93 5.31 8.94 2.19
CA VAL A 93 5.32 7.50 1.88
C VAL A 93 3.92 6.94 1.99
N MET A 94 3.63 5.90 1.21
CA MET A 94 2.41 5.11 1.36
C MET A 94 2.73 3.64 1.59
N VAL A 95 1.92 3.01 2.43
CA VAL A 95 2.06 1.59 2.79
C VAL A 95 0.75 0.85 2.55
N LYS A 96 0.81 -0.29 1.87
CA LYS A 96 -0.33 -1.17 1.63
C LYS A 96 -0.61 -2.03 2.87
N LEU A 97 -1.79 -1.90 3.46
CA LEU A 97 -2.22 -2.68 4.63
C LEU A 97 -2.80 -4.04 4.20
N ALA A 98 -3.28 -4.82 5.18
CA ALA A 98 -4.04 -6.04 4.91
C ALA A 98 -5.33 -5.75 4.13
N PRO A 99 -5.80 -6.66 3.26
CA PRO A 99 -7.03 -6.47 2.50
C PRO A 99 -8.23 -6.12 3.39
N GLY A 100 -9.00 -5.10 3.02
CA GLY A 100 -10.19 -4.66 3.75
C GLY A 100 -9.93 -3.69 4.90
N SER A 101 -8.67 -3.25 5.10
CA SER A 101 -8.31 -2.22 6.09
C SER A 101 -8.94 -0.87 5.78
N SER A 102 -9.06 -0.50 4.50
CA SER A 102 -9.66 0.77 4.08
C SER A 102 -10.19 0.69 2.65
N PRO A 103 -11.51 0.46 2.47
CA PRO A 103 -12.11 0.45 1.14
C PRO A 103 -11.91 1.77 0.37
N ALA A 104 -11.90 2.90 1.10
CA ALA A 104 -11.77 4.24 0.51
C ALA A 104 -10.40 4.47 -0.14
N THR A 105 -9.36 3.82 0.37
CA THR A 105 -7.97 4.00 -0.11
C THR A 105 -7.41 2.74 -0.76
N LYS A 106 -8.26 1.76 -1.10
CA LYS A 106 -7.80 0.43 -1.54
C LYS A 106 -6.71 -0.12 -0.60
N ASP A 107 -6.92 0.00 0.71
CA ASP A 107 -6.00 -0.44 1.77
C ASP A 107 -4.65 0.29 1.82
N TRP A 108 -4.46 1.39 1.08
CA TRP A 108 -3.30 2.26 1.27
C TRP A 108 -3.45 3.16 2.48
N GLU A 109 -2.39 3.25 3.28
CA GLU A 109 -2.21 4.26 4.30
C GLU A 109 -1.12 5.25 3.84
N PHE A 110 -1.38 6.54 4.01
CA PHE A 110 -0.48 7.62 3.64
C PHE A 110 0.20 8.18 4.89
N PHE A 111 1.45 8.60 4.73
CA PHE A 111 2.29 9.11 5.81
C PHE A 111 3.01 10.36 5.34
N GLU A 112 3.01 11.37 6.20
CA GLU A 112 3.91 12.49 6.09
C GLU A 112 5.04 12.32 7.12
N LEU A 113 6.26 12.57 6.66
CA LEU A 113 7.48 12.38 7.42
C LEU A 113 8.21 13.71 7.59
N ASP A 114 8.75 13.90 8.77
CA ASP A 114 9.85 14.81 9.05
C ASP A 114 11.14 13.98 9.10
N VAL A 115 12.15 14.36 8.33
CA VAL A 115 13.36 13.56 8.11
C VAL A 115 14.60 14.40 8.39
N SER A 116 15.54 13.81 9.13
CA SER A 116 16.83 14.40 9.46
C SER A 116 17.92 13.35 9.41
N ALA A 117 19.18 13.75 9.66
CA ALA A 117 20.28 12.80 9.74
C ALA A 117 20.13 11.81 10.92
N GLU A 118 19.39 12.21 11.95
CA GLU A 118 19.10 11.38 13.13
C GLU A 118 18.01 10.34 12.88
N GLY A 119 17.22 10.48 11.81
CA GLY A 119 16.21 9.51 11.43
C GLY A 119 14.89 10.14 10.95
N THR A 120 13.80 9.46 11.26
CA THR A 120 12.45 9.82 10.79
C THR A 120 11.53 10.11 11.97
N LYS A 121 10.61 11.03 11.77
CA LYS A 121 9.42 11.22 12.60
C LYS A 121 8.19 11.21 11.72
N ILE A 122 7.17 10.43 12.08
CA ILE A 122 5.87 10.49 11.44
C ILE A 122 5.14 11.74 11.96
N THR A 123 4.86 12.71 11.09
CA THR A 123 4.13 13.93 11.47
C THR A 123 2.63 13.71 11.40
N THR A 124 2.16 12.98 10.39
CA THR A 124 0.76 12.54 10.24
C THR A 124 0.69 11.22 9.47
N ARG A 125 -0.37 10.44 9.69
CA ARG A 125 -0.65 9.19 8.97
C ARG A 125 -2.14 8.86 8.94
N GLY A 126 -2.55 7.99 8.04
CA GLY A 126 -3.93 7.52 7.92
C GLY A 126 -4.41 7.28 6.48
N GLY A 127 -5.70 7.04 6.34
CA GLY A 127 -6.34 6.78 5.04
C GLY A 127 -6.82 8.04 4.33
N ALA A 128 -8.11 8.08 4.01
CA ALA A 128 -8.68 9.14 3.18
C ALA A 128 -8.56 10.55 3.78
N ASP A 129 -8.55 10.67 5.12
CA ASP A 129 -8.64 11.94 5.84
C ASP A 129 -7.28 12.61 6.13
N VAL A 130 -6.17 12.02 5.66
CA VAL A 130 -4.84 12.61 5.85
C VAL A 130 -4.64 13.79 4.91
N VAL A 131 -4.23 14.90 5.50
CA VAL A 131 -3.87 16.14 4.82
C VAL A 131 -2.37 16.36 5.00
N ASN A 132 -1.63 16.63 3.92
CA ASN A 132 -0.21 16.97 4.02
C ASN A 132 -0.01 18.41 4.53
N ARG A 133 1.23 18.79 4.85
CA ARG A 133 1.60 20.14 5.32
C ARG A 133 1.15 21.31 4.43
N PHE A 134 0.81 21.04 3.17
CA PHE A 134 0.34 22.04 2.22
C PHE A 134 -1.19 22.13 2.15
N GLY A 135 -1.92 21.38 2.98
CA GLY A 135 -3.38 21.42 3.04
C GLY A 135 -4.07 20.55 1.98
N GLY A 136 -3.32 19.77 1.18
CA GLY A 136 -3.87 18.84 0.20
C GLY A 136 -4.05 17.43 0.78
N ARG A 137 -5.10 16.71 0.37
CA ARG A 137 -5.29 15.31 0.77
C ARG A 137 -4.47 14.41 -0.15
N CYS A 138 -3.61 13.57 0.41
CA CYS A 138 -2.79 12.64 -0.39
C CYS A 138 -3.67 11.79 -1.33
N LEU A 139 -4.84 11.36 -0.86
CA LEU A 139 -5.79 10.59 -1.65
C LEU A 139 -6.32 11.34 -2.89
N GLU A 140 -6.58 12.65 -2.82
CA GLU A 140 -7.16 13.42 -3.94
C GLU A 140 -6.26 13.43 -5.19
N CYS A 141 -4.95 13.36 -5.01
CA CYS A 141 -4.01 13.21 -6.12
C CYS A 141 -3.96 11.76 -6.61
N HIS A 142 -3.95 10.80 -5.69
CA HIS A 142 -3.75 9.38 -5.98
C HIS A 142 -5.01 8.68 -6.56
N GLU A 143 -6.22 9.14 -6.21
CA GLU A 143 -7.49 8.59 -6.73
C GLU A 143 -7.72 8.84 -8.21
N LYS A 144 -6.97 9.78 -8.80
CA LYS A 144 -7.00 10.07 -10.25
C LYS A 144 -6.27 9.01 -11.09
N ALA A 145 -5.46 8.16 -10.47
CA ALA A 145 -4.83 7.06 -11.17
C ALA A 145 -5.89 6.15 -11.78
N GLN A 146 -5.67 5.71 -13.03
CA GLN A 146 -6.58 4.76 -13.65
C GLN A 146 -6.69 3.49 -12.79
N PRO A 147 -7.85 2.81 -12.78
CA PRO A 147 -8.16 1.80 -11.77
C PRO A 147 -7.13 0.66 -11.62
N GLN A 148 -6.48 0.27 -12.73
CA GLN A 148 -5.49 -0.80 -12.78
C GLN A 148 -4.16 -0.46 -12.08
N TRP A 149 -3.88 0.81 -11.83
CA TRP A 149 -2.64 1.27 -11.20
C TRP A 149 -2.71 1.33 -9.68
N ASP A 150 -3.82 0.90 -9.08
CA ASP A 150 -3.97 0.74 -7.63
C ASP A 150 -3.54 1.97 -6.83
N LEU A 151 -4.01 3.15 -7.27
CA LEU A 151 -3.70 4.47 -6.70
C LEU A 151 -2.24 4.93 -6.88
N ILE A 152 -1.39 4.20 -7.61
CA ILE A 152 -0.03 4.66 -7.92
C ILE A 152 -0.05 5.58 -9.14
N CYS A 153 0.27 6.85 -8.91
CA CYS A 153 0.41 7.85 -9.95
C CYS A 153 1.80 7.82 -10.58
N LYS A 154 1.81 7.86 -11.91
CA LYS A 154 2.96 8.11 -12.80
C LYS A 154 2.50 9.00 -13.95
N THR A 155 3.44 9.57 -14.70
CA THR A 155 3.22 10.45 -15.87
C THR A 155 2.15 9.95 -16.85
N ASP A 156 2.01 8.63 -17.02
CA ASP A 156 1.10 7.97 -17.97
C ASP A 156 -0.03 7.17 -17.29
N HIS A 157 -0.19 7.28 -15.96
CA HIS A 157 -1.23 6.57 -15.21
C HIS A 157 -2.56 7.34 -15.08
N GLY A 158 -2.70 8.48 -15.77
CA GLY A 158 -3.93 9.29 -15.78
C GLY A 158 -4.05 10.33 -14.66
N CYS A 159 -3.02 10.48 -13.83
CA CYS A 159 -2.99 11.51 -12.79
C CYS A 159 -2.57 12.88 -13.35
N ASP A 160 -2.91 13.94 -12.60
CA ASP A 160 -2.42 15.28 -12.90
C ASP A 160 -0.90 15.36 -12.71
N PRO A 161 -0.18 16.18 -13.51
CA PRO A 161 1.23 16.43 -13.29
C PRO A 161 1.50 17.04 -11.91
N ILE A 162 2.52 16.53 -11.22
CA ILE A 162 3.03 17.12 -9.98
C ILE A 162 3.93 18.31 -10.30
N PRO A 163 4.04 19.32 -9.41
CA PRO A 163 4.86 20.52 -9.62
C PRO A 163 6.37 20.27 -9.44
N PHE A 164 6.84 19.05 -9.72
CA PHE A 164 8.24 18.65 -9.61
C PHE A 164 8.75 18.09 -10.94
N THR A 165 9.86 18.63 -11.41
CA THR A 165 10.58 18.05 -12.56
C THR A 165 11.32 16.79 -12.14
N ASP A 166 11.74 15.99 -13.11
CA ASP A 166 12.51 14.77 -12.81
C ASP A 166 13.86 15.08 -12.16
N ALA A 167 14.50 16.19 -12.55
CA ALA A 167 15.75 16.64 -11.92
C ALA A 167 15.54 17.08 -10.46
N MET A 168 14.42 17.75 -10.17
CA MET A 168 14.03 18.09 -8.81
C MET A 168 13.83 16.84 -7.95
N ILE A 169 13.13 15.84 -8.47
CA ILE A 169 12.86 14.58 -7.76
C ILE A 169 14.15 13.82 -7.50
N ARG A 170 14.99 13.61 -8.52
CA ARG A 170 16.29 12.96 -8.33
C ARG A 170 17.15 13.73 -7.34
N GLY A 171 17.18 15.05 -7.44
CA GLY A 171 17.88 15.91 -6.48
C GLY A 171 17.42 15.65 -5.05
N ILE A 172 16.10 15.76 -4.79
CA ILE A 172 15.51 15.53 -3.47
C ILE A 172 15.83 14.12 -2.95
N GLN A 173 15.69 13.09 -3.79
CA GLN A 173 15.95 11.68 -3.43
C GLN A 173 17.42 11.46 -3.04
N LYS A 174 18.36 12.04 -3.79
CA LYS A 174 19.81 11.96 -3.53
C LYS A 174 20.24 12.76 -2.29
N THR A 175 19.45 13.76 -1.91
CA THR A 175 19.69 14.60 -0.72
C THR A 175 18.85 14.20 0.49
N ASP A 176 18.25 13.01 0.51
CA ASP A 176 17.64 12.48 1.72
C ASP A 176 18.68 12.51 2.86
N PRO A 177 18.44 13.26 3.96
CA PRO A 177 19.43 13.45 5.01
C PRO A 177 19.76 12.17 5.77
N ARG A 178 18.93 11.12 5.64
CA ARG A 178 19.15 9.80 6.22
C ARG A 178 20.10 8.93 5.39
N CYS A 179 20.35 9.30 4.13
CA CYS A 179 21.20 8.57 3.20
C CYS A 179 22.67 9.00 3.28
N ALA A 180 23.56 8.12 2.82
CA ALA A 180 24.93 8.52 2.53
C ALA A 180 24.95 9.61 1.44
N PRO A 181 25.86 10.60 1.52
CA PRO A 181 25.96 11.65 0.52
C PRO A 181 26.13 11.08 -0.90
N GLN A 182 25.35 11.61 -1.85
CA GLN A 182 25.44 11.26 -3.26
C GLN A 182 25.80 12.49 -4.09
N GLU A 183 26.60 12.29 -5.13
CA GLU A 183 26.96 13.35 -6.06
C GLU A 183 25.75 13.78 -6.88
N LEU A 184 25.56 15.10 -6.96
CA LEU A 184 24.50 15.73 -7.73
C LEU A 184 25.03 16.24 -9.06
N THR A 185 24.26 16.03 -10.12
CA THR A 185 24.50 16.69 -11.40
C THR A 185 24.18 18.19 -11.31
N ALA A 186 24.70 18.98 -12.25
CA ALA A 186 24.37 20.42 -12.32
C ALA A 186 22.86 20.68 -12.47
N GLU A 187 22.15 19.80 -13.20
CA GLU A 187 20.70 19.88 -13.37
C GLU A 187 19.95 19.61 -12.05
N GLU A 188 20.39 18.60 -11.29
CA GLU A 188 19.82 18.26 -9.98
C GLU A 188 20.08 19.37 -8.96
N GLN A 189 21.28 19.95 -8.95
CA GLN A 189 21.61 21.10 -8.10
C GLN A 189 20.72 22.30 -8.42
N GLU A 190 20.47 22.58 -9.70
CA GLU A 190 19.60 23.69 -10.09
C GLU A 190 18.14 23.43 -9.71
N GLY A 191 17.65 22.19 -9.92
CA GLY A 191 16.33 21.78 -9.48
C GLY A 191 16.12 21.98 -7.98
N LEU A 192 17.10 21.61 -7.15
CA LEU A 192 17.05 21.83 -5.70
C LEU A 192 17.00 23.31 -5.31
N LYS A 193 17.76 24.19 -5.98
CA LYS A 193 17.68 25.63 -5.74
C LYS A 193 16.31 26.19 -6.06
N MET A 194 15.70 25.74 -7.16
CA MET A 194 14.34 26.16 -7.55
C MET A 194 13.31 25.75 -6.49
N LEU A 195 13.42 24.54 -5.93
CA LEU A 195 12.55 24.08 -4.85
C LEU A 195 12.72 24.92 -3.57
N GLN A 196 13.97 25.21 -3.19
CA GLN A 196 14.26 26.08 -2.04
C GLN A 196 13.67 27.47 -2.22
N ALA A 197 13.77 28.04 -3.42
CA ALA A 197 13.20 29.36 -3.72
C ALA A 197 11.65 29.37 -3.70
N ALA A 198 11.00 28.25 -4.02
CA ALA A 198 9.54 28.13 -4.01
C ALA A 198 8.94 27.86 -2.62
N THR A 199 9.78 27.51 -1.64
CA THR A 199 9.37 27.15 -0.27
C THR A 199 9.87 28.13 0.80
N ALA A 200 10.65 29.14 0.39
CA ALA A 200 11.10 30.27 1.21
C ALA A 200 10.05 31.40 1.25
#